data_AF-A0A7Z7LF09-F1
#
_entry.id   AF-A0A7Z7LF09-F1
#
_cell.length_a   1.000
_cell.length_b   1.000
_cell.length_c   1.000
_cell.angle_alpha   90.00
_cell.angle_beta   90.00
_cell.angle_gamma   90.00
#
_symmetry.space_group_name_H-M   'P 1'
#
loop_
_entity.id
_entity.type
_entity.pdbx_description
1 polymer ?
#
loop_
_entity_poly.entity_id
_entity_poly.type
_entity_poly.pdbx_seq_one_letter_code
_entity_poly.pdbx_strand_id
1 'polypeptide(L)'
;MSRKKGFSLVELLIVLAVMAALIATITPVALNAIKKSKATQVAQNLKTLASAIENAAYVNGVNDNHVLKAGTTTPIVLSDLGRDIDPEKYGVWYTGTSNKPGEFEVLIFYKGTDVDAKLVNQTMPNATDTKPNEFDSIAGNNQLGSKSLPNTKEGIFYTLTFSVY
;
A
#
# COMPACT_ATOMS: atom_id res chain seq x y z
N MET A 1 -59.31 22.35 -22.59
CA MET A 1 -58.51 21.10 -22.58
C MET A 1 -57.08 21.46 -22.96
N SER A 2 -56.13 21.49 -22.02
CA SER A 2 -54.74 21.85 -22.32
C SER A 2 -54.03 20.64 -22.92
N ARG A 3 -53.45 20.79 -24.12
CA ARG A 3 -52.56 19.76 -24.68
C ARG A 3 -51.25 19.83 -23.92
N LYS A 4 -50.90 18.77 -23.18
CA LYS A 4 -49.54 18.60 -22.66
C LYS A 4 -48.60 18.40 -23.85
N LYS A 5 -47.64 19.31 -24.04
CA LYS A 5 -46.59 19.15 -25.06
C LYS A 5 -45.66 18.02 -24.60
N GLY A 6 -45.51 17.00 -25.43
CA GLY A 6 -44.48 15.96 -25.27
C GLY A 6 -43.15 16.40 -25.87
N PHE A 7 -42.07 15.74 -25.48
CA PHE A 7 -40.73 15.95 -26.02
C PHE A 7 -40.65 15.49 -27.49
N SER A 8 -39.97 16.25 -28.34
CA SER A 8 -39.65 15.86 -29.72
C SER A 8 -38.50 14.85 -29.75
N LEU A 9 -38.50 13.95 -30.74
CA LEU A 9 -37.39 13.02 -30.99
C LEU A 9 -36.07 13.76 -31.21
N VAL A 10 -36.10 14.91 -31.89
CA VAL A 10 -34.89 15.73 -32.13
C VAL A 10 -34.35 16.31 -30.83
N GLU A 11 -35.24 16.80 -29.96
CA GLU A 11 -34.85 17.35 -28.65
C GLU A 11 -34.20 16.27 -27.78
N LEU A 12 -34.73 15.03 -27.82
CA LEU A 12 -34.14 13.90 -27.11
C LEU A 12 -32.74 13.53 -27.65
N LEU A 13 -32.56 13.51 -28.97
CA LEU A 13 -31.28 13.16 -29.58
C LEU A 13 -30.18 14.17 -29.26
N ILE A 14 -30.49 15.46 -29.29
CA ILE A 14 -29.53 16.52 -28.93
C ILE A 14 -29.12 16.36 -27.46
N VAL A 15 -30.07 16.08 -26.58
CA VAL A 15 -29.80 15.88 -25.15
C VAL A 15 -28.87 14.67 -24.92
N LEU A 16 -29.12 13.54 -25.59
CA LEU A 16 -28.23 12.37 -25.51
C LEU A 16 -26.83 12.68 -26.05
N ALA A 17 -26.73 13.42 -27.16
CA ALA A 17 -25.44 13.81 -27.73
C ALA A 17 -24.63 14.70 -26.79
N VAL A 18 -25.27 15.69 -26.14
CA VAL A 18 -24.61 16.56 -25.17
C VAL A 18 -24.19 15.79 -23.92
N MET A 19 -25.05 14.91 -23.39
CA MET A 19 -24.68 14.08 -22.23
C MET A 19 -23.48 13.16 -22.55
N ALA A 20 -23.46 12.55 -23.74
CA ALA A 20 -22.35 11.72 -24.18
C ALA A 20 -21.04 12.53 -24.27
N ALA A 21 -21.07 13.73 -24.85
CA ALA A 21 -19.91 14.62 -24.93
C ALA A 21 -19.38 15.02 -23.54
N LEU A 22 -20.28 15.31 -22.59
CA LEU A 22 -19.88 15.64 -21.22
C LEU A 22 -19.21 14.45 -20.51
N ILE A 23 -19.81 13.26 -20.57
CA ILE A 23 -19.24 12.04 -19.96
C ILE A 23 -17.86 11.74 -20.56
N ALA A 24 -17.70 11.90 -21.87
CA ALA A 24 -16.43 11.65 -22.57
C ALA A 24 -15.28 12.52 -22.01
N THR A 25 -15.57 13.77 -21.64
CA THR A 25 -14.55 14.69 -21.09
C THR A 25 -14.25 14.47 -19.61
N ILE A 26 -15.25 14.09 -18.81
CA ILE A 26 -15.10 13.93 -17.35
C ILE A 26 -14.43 12.60 -16.97
N THR A 27 -14.74 11.53 -17.72
CA THR A 27 -14.25 10.16 -17.45
C THR A 27 -12.73 10.06 -17.26
N PRO A 28 -11.86 10.58 -18.15
CA PRO A 28 -10.41 10.48 -17.96
C PRO A 28 -9.91 11.20 -16.70
N VAL A 29 -10.53 12.33 -16.34
CA VAL A 29 -10.18 13.09 -15.12
C VAL A 29 -10.55 12.30 -13.87
N ALA A 30 -11.77 11.74 -13.84
CA ALA A 30 -12.22 10.90 -12.73
C ALA A 30 -11.34 9.66 -12.53
N LEU A 31 -10.99 8.97 -13.63
CA LEU A 31 -10.10 7.80 -13.57
C LEU A 31 -8.70 8.16 -13.03
N ASN A 32 -8.15 9.30 -13.44
CA ASN A 32 -6.86 9.78 -12.92
C ASN A 32 -6.94 10.13 -11.42
N ALA A 33 -8.04 10.72 -10.97
CA ALA A 33 -8.27 11.01 -9.56
C ALA A 33 -8.34 9.72 -8.72
N ILE A 34 -9.04 8.69 -9.21
CA ILE A 34 -9.11 7.36 -8.56
C ILE A 34 -7.72 6.72 -8.47
N LYS A 35 -6.94 6.74 -9.55
CA LYS A 35 -5.56 6.20 -9.54
C LYS A 35 -4.68 6.89 -8.51
N LYS A 36 -4.75 8.23 -8.45
CA LYS A 36 -4.01 9.01 -7.44
C LYS A 36 -4.48 8.70 -6.02
N SER A 37 -5.78 8.62 -5.79
CA SER A 37 -6.35 8.27 -4.49
C SER A 37 -5.88 6.90 -4.00
N LYS A 38 -5.89 5.88 -4.86
CA LYS A 38 -5.34 4.56 -4.55
C LYS A 38 -3.85 4.62 -4.23
N ALA A 39 -3.06 5.31 -5.05
CA ALA A 39 -1.63 5.46 -4.81
C ALA A 39 -1.33 6.16 -3.47
N THR A 40 -2.09 7.21 -3.13
CA THR A 40 -1.99 7.88 -1.83
C THR A 40 -2.40 6.95 -0.68
N GLN A 41 -3.46 6.15 -0.85
CA GLN A 41 -3.87 5.17 0.17
C GLN A 41 -2.78 4.12 0.40
N VAL A 42 -2.20 3.55 -0.67
CA VAL A 42 -1.08 2.62 -0.55
C VAL A 42 0.11 3.30 0.12
N ALA A 43 0.50 4.50 -0.30
CA ALA A 43 1.59 5.25 0.31
C ALA A 43 1.39 5.48 1.82
N GLN A 44 0.17 5.85 2.22
CA GLN A 44 -0.18 6.05 3.63
C GLN A 44 -0.10 4.76 4.42
N ASN A 45 -0.63 3.65 3.89
CA ASN A 45 -0.54 2.35 4.54
C ASN A 45 0.91 1.89 4.71
N LEU A 46 1.72 2.01 3.64
CA LEU A 46 3.15 1.69 3.69
C LEU A 46 3.89 2.54 4.73
N LYS A 47 3.59 3.85 4.80
CA LYS A 47 4.17 4.76 5.79
C LYS A 47 3.74 4.42 7.22
N THR A 48 2.47 4.11 7.44
CA THR A 48 1.97 3.67 8.75
C THR A 48 2.70 2.41 9.20
N LEU A 49 2.83 1.41 8.31
CA LEU A 49 3.55 0.18 8.61
C LEU A 49 5.03 0.45 8.91
N ALA A 50 5.70 1.28 8.12
CA ALA A 50 7.09 1.68 8.30
C ALA A 50 7.34 2.28 9.68
N SER A 51 6.56 3.29 10.07
CA SER A 51 6.71 3.95 11.36
C SER A 51 6.29 3.05 12.53
N ALA A 52 5.28 2.19 12.33
CA ALA A 52 4.80 1.30 13.38
C ALA A 52 5.79 0.18 13.71
N ILE A 53 6.43 -0.44 12.70
CA ILE A 53 7.40 -1.51 12.95
C ILE A 53 8.66 -0.96 13.63
N GLU A 54 9.13 0.20 13.18
CA GLU A 54 10.24 0.91 13.82
C GLU A 54 9.92 1.24 15.28
N ASN A 55 8.76 1.85 15.54
CA ASN A 55 8.34 2.18 16.89
C ASN A 55 8.16 0.94 17.78
N ALA A 56 7.57 -0.14 17.25
CA ALA A 56 7.41 -1.39 17.98
C ALA A 56 8.76 -1.99 18.36
N ALA A 57 9.74 -1.98 17.45
CA ALA A 57 11.08 -2.48 17.72
C ALA A 57 11.78 -1.66 18.82
N TYR A 58 11.62 -0.33 18.81
CA TYR A 58 12.20 0.56 19.83
C TYR A 58 11.52 0.46 21.20
N VAL A 59 10.19 0.37 21.25
CA VAL A 59 9.43 0.47 22.49
C VAL A 59 9.19 -0.90 23.13
N ASN A 60 8.84 -1.90 22.31
CA ASN A 60 8.53 -3.24 22.80
C ASN A 60 9.79 -4.12 22.89
N GLY A 61 10.86 -3.73 22.18
CA GLY A 61 12.11 -4.47 22.10
C GLY A 61 12.06 -5.61 21.08
N VAL A 62 13.20 -6.29 21.01
CA VAL A 62 13.45 -7.40 20.10
C VAL A 62 14.02 -8.58 20.89
N ASN A 63 13.57 -9.79 20.57
CA ASN A 63 14.16 -11.03 21.09
C ASN A 63 14.36 -12.02 19.93
N ASP A 64 15.51 -12.69 19.90
CA ASP A 64 15.84 -13.72 18.89
C ASP A 64 15.57 -13.25 17.45
N ASN A 65 15.95 -12.01 17.13
CA ASN A 65 15.70 -11.39 15.82
C ASN A 65 14.21 -11.13 15.46
N HIS A 66 13.31 -11.15 16.45
CA HIS A 66 11.89 -10.86 16.28
C HIS A 66 11.47 -9.61 17.05
N VAL A 67 10.74 -8.71 16.39
CA VAL A 67 10.09 -7.57 17.05
C VAL A 67 8.95 -8.09 17.93
N LEU A 68 8.89 -7.60 19.16
CA LEU A 68 7.93 -8.06 20.15
C LEU A 68 6.62 -7.28 20.10
N LYS A 69 5.54 -7.96 20.47
CA LYS A 69 4.26 -7.33 20.77
C LYS A 69 4.31 -6.66 22.14
N ALA A 70 3.69 -5.49 22.25
CA ALA A 70 3.70 -4.65 23.45
C ALA A 70 3.35 -5.43 24.73
N GLY A 71 4.23 -5.35 25.72
CA GLY A 71 4.04 -5.97 27.04
C GLY A 71 4.12 -7.50 27.06
N THR A 72 4.61 -8.14 26.00
CA THR A 72 4.68 -9.60 25.87
C THR A 72 6.04 -10.05 25.31
N THR A 73 6.31 -11.35 25.37
CA THR A 73 7.47 -11.99 24.71
C THR A 73 7.10 -12.64 23.37
N THR A 74 5.88 -12.41 22.87
CA THR A 74 5.42 -13.00 21.61
C THR A 74 5.80 -12.11 20.43
N PRO A 75 6.16 -12.67 19.26
CA PRO A 75 6.40 -11.89 18.04
C PRO A 75 5.18 -11.07 17.65
N ILE A 76 5.44 -9.88 17.10
CA ILE A 76 4.41 -8.98 16.60
C ILE A 76 3.75 -9.52 15.32
N VAL A 77 2.47 -9.19 15.11
CA VAL A 77 1.76 -9.49 13.84
C VAL A 77 1.33 -8.21 13.13
N LEU A 78 0.96 -8.30 11.85
CA LEU A 78 0.59 -7.12 11.05
C LEU A 78 -0.54 -6.27 11.70
N SER A 79 -1.52 -6.93 12.33
CA SER A 79 -2.64 -6.23 12.99
C SER A 79 -2.22 -5.38 14.20
N ASP A 80 -1.04 -5.65 14.76
CA ASP A 80 -0.48 -4.82 15.83
C ASP A 80 0.21 -3.56 15.27
N LEU A 81 0.56 -3.52 13.98
CA LEU A 81 1.21 -2.39 13.32
C LEU A 81 0.22 -1.37 12.76
N GLY A 82 -0.95 -1.83 12.31
CA GLY A 82 -1.94 -0.95 11.71
C GLY A 82 -3.32 -1.58 11.68
N ARG A 83 -4.34 -0.75 11.95
CA ARG A 83 -5.74 -1.13 11.81
C ARG A 83 -6.18 -1.00 10.36
N ASP A 84 -7.11 -1.85 9.93
CA ASP A 84 -7.75 -1.81 8.62
C ASP A 84 -6.77 -1.99 7.43
N ILE A 85 -5.64 -2.64 7.68
CA ILE A 85 -4.67 -3.04 6.65
C ILE A 85 -4.91 -4.51 6.28
N ASP A 86 -5.17 -4.75 5.00
CA ASP A 86 -5.46 -6.08 4.46
C ASP A 86 -4.20 -6.98 4.52
N PRO A 87 -4.18 -8.04 5.36
CA PRO A 87 -3.01 -8.89 5.53
C PRO A 87 -2.71 -9.78 4.31
N GLU A 88 -3.64 -9.90 3.35
CA GLU A 88 -3.38 -10.64 2.11
C GLU A 88 -2.69 -9.77 1.05
N LYS A 89 -2.90 -8.45 1.12
CA LYS A 89 -2.31 -7.49 0.18
C LYS A 89 -1.04 -6.85 0.71
N TYR A 90 -0.93 -6.62 2.01
CA TYR A 90 0.23 -5.96 2.60
C TYR A 90 1.11 -6.94 3.36
N GLY A 91 2.41 -6.70 3.31
CA GLY A 91 3.36 -7.43 4.15
C GLY A 91 4.48 -6.54 4.66
N VAL A 92 5.01 -6.90 5.84
CA VAL A 92 6.21 -6.32 6.44
C VAL A 92 7.16 -7.47 6.72
N TRP A 93 8.26 -7.54 5.98
CA TRP A 93 9.28 -8.55 6.15
C TRP A 93 10.54 -7.88 6.69
N TYR A 94 11.17 -8.48 7.69
CA TYR A 94 12.37 -7.88 8.28
C TYR A 94 13.41 -8.92 8.66
N THR A 95 14.67 -8.49 8.71
CA THR A 95 15.76 -9.28 9.26
C THR A 95 16.72 -8.37 10.01
N GLY A 96 17.20 -8.82 11.16
CA GLY A 96 18.39 -8.25 11.76
C GLY A 96 19.64 -8.65 10.99
N THR A 97 20.63 -7.77 11.03
CA THR A 97 21.91 -7.97 10.38
C THR A 97 22.93 -8.58 11.33
N SER A 98 23.52 -9.72 10.97
CA SER A 98 24.54 -10.39 11.78
C SER A 98 25.81 -9.56 12.00
N ASN A 99 26.10 -8.62 11.08
CA ASN A 99 27.31 -7.79 11.11
C ASN A 99 27.20 -6.59 12.06
N LYS A 100 25.99 -6.21 12.46
CA LYS A 100 25.71 -5.08 13.35
C LYS A 100 24.50 -5.44 14.23
N PRO A 101 24.74 -6.05 15.39
CA PRO A 101 23.68 -6.41 16.33
C PRO A 101 22.81 -5.18 16.63
N GLY A 102 21.49 -5.32 16.45
CA GLY A 102 20.52 -4.24 16.64
C GLY A 102 20.09 -3.52 15.35
N GLU A 103 20.80 -3.65 14.22
CA GLU A 103 20.37 -3.10 12.94
C GLU A 103 19.41 -4.06 12.23
N PHE A 104 18.23 -3.55 11.84
CA PHE A 104 17.18 -4.27 11.12
C PHE A 104 16.98 -3.68 9.74
N GLU A 105 16.97 -4.54 8.73
CA GLU A 105 16.52 -4.24 7.39
C GLU A 105 15.06 -4.68 7.24
N VAL A 106 14.21 -3.77 6.78
CA VAL A 106 12.77 -3.99 6.66
C VAL A 106 12.30 -3.68 5.25
N LEU A 107 11.48 -4.59 4.72
CA LEU A 107 10.73 -4.45 3.49
C LEU A 107 9.24 -4.37 3.84
N ILE A 108 8.62 -3.25 3.50
CA ILE A 108 7.17 -3.14 3.47
C ILE A 108 6.72 -3.19 2.01
N PHE A 109 5.70 -3.99 1.72
CA PHE A 109 5.19 -4.11 0.37
C PHE A 109 3.67 -4.18 0.29
N TYR A 110 3.16 -3.82 -0.89
CA TYR A 110 1.79 -4.00 -1.33
C TYR A 110 1.77 -4.92 -2.55
N LYS A 111 0.96 -5.96 -2.50
CA LYS A 111 0.71 -6.94 -3.57
C LYS A 111 -0.54 -6.53 -4.32
N GLY A 112 -0.34 -5.86 -5.44
CA GLY A 112 -1.40 -5.45 -6.34
C GLY A 112 -0.85 -4.78 -7.58
N THR A 113 -1.50 -5.03 -8.72
CA THR A 113 -1.16 -4.45 -10.02
C THR A 113 -2.01 -3.22 -10.36
N ASP A 114 -2.86 -2.77 -9.44
CA ASP A 114 -3.84 -1.71 -9.64
C ASP A 114 -3.34 -0.31 -9.25
N VAL A 115 -2.05 -0.20 -8.89
CA VAL A 115 -1.42 1.03 -8.39
C VAL A 115 -0.11 1.30 -9.12
N ASP A 116 0.11 2.56 -9.51
CA ASP A 116 1.32 3.01 -10.18
C ASP A 116 2.38 3.45 -9.17
N ALA A 117 3.54 2.80 -9.18
CA ALA A 117 4.66 3.11 -8.29
C ALA A 117 5.17 4.54 -8.39
N LYS A 118 5.09 5.17 -9.57
CA LYS A 118 5.50 6.58 -9.73
C LYS A 118 4.60 7.50 -8.94
N LEU A 119 3.29 7.21 -8.89
CA LEU A 119 2.34 8.00 -8.10
C LEU A 119 2.53 7.75 -6.60
N VAL A 120 2.86 6.53 -6.20
CA VAL A 120 3.18 6.22 -4.79
C VAL A 120 4.44 6.97 -4.36
N ASN A 121 5.48 6.96 -5.19
CA ASN A 121 6.77 7.61 -4.91
C ASN A 121 6.62 9.11 -4.64
N GLN A 122 5.65 9.79 -5.27
CA GLN A 122 5.35 11.20 -5.00
C GLN A 122 4.90 11.48 -3.55
N THR A 123 4.27 10.50 -2.89
CA THR A 123 3.80 10.62 -1.49
C THR A 123 4.74 9.93 -0.52
N MET A 124 5.40 8.86 -0.96
CA MET A 124 6.35 8.08 -0.20
C MET A 124 7.63 7.88 -1.02
N PRO A 125 8.60 8.79 -0.87
CA PRO A 125 9.87 8.69 -1.59
C PRO A 125 10.54 7.33 -1.37
N ASN A 126 11.25 6.85 -2.37
CA ASN A 126 11.91 5.54 -2.41
C ASN A 126 10.98 4.32 -2.53
N ALA A 127 9.65 4.51 -2.57
CA ALA A 127 8.75 3.45 -3.01
C ALA A 127 9.01 3.10 -4.49
N THR A 128 9.11 1.82 -4.79
CA THR A 128 9.47 1.30 -6.12
C THR A 128 8.59 0.10 -6.50
N ASP A 129 8.55 -0.25 -7.78
CA ASP A 129 7.97 -1.49 -8.28
C ASP A 129 9.02 -2.57 -8.57
N THR A 130 10.29 -2.31 -8.25
CA THR A 130 11.37 -3.29 -8.36
C THR A 130 11.42 -4.14 -7.09
N LYS A 131 11.26 -5.45 -7.24
CA LYS A 131 11.37 -6.40 -6.14
C LYS A 131 12.82 -6.42 -5.62
N PRO A 132 13.06 -6.22 -4.32
CA PRO A 132 14.36 -6.44 -3.72
C PRO A 132 14.60 -7.94 -3.52
N ASN A 133 15.78 -8.43 -3.88
CA ASN A 133 16.12 -9.85 -3.84
C ASN A 133 16.60 -10.29 -2.45
N GLU A 134 17.04 -9.34 -1.64
CA GLU A 134 17.64 -9.54 -0.32
C GLU A 134 16.65 -10.15 0.69
N PHE A 135 15.34 -10.05 0.41
CA PHE A 135 14.27 -10.50 1.29
C PHE A 135 13.67 -11.86 0.91
N ASP A 136 14.16 -12.51 -0.15
CA ASP A 136 13.59 -13.78 -0.65
C ASP A 136 13.81 -14.98 0.29
N SER A 137 14.79 -14.89 1.18
CA SER A 137 15.11 -15.92 2.18
C SER A 137 14.39 -15.74 3.51
N ILE A 138 13.68 -14.63 3.71
CA ILE A 138 12.98 -14.35 4.97
C ILE A 138 11.78 -15.28 5.11
N ALA A 139 11.62 -15.89 6.29
CA ALA A 139 10.57 -16.85 6.55
C ALA A 139 10.03 -16.73 8.00
N GLY A 140 8.92 -17.39 8.26
CA GLY A 140 8.39 -17.56 9.62
C GLY A 140 7.80 -16.28 10.21
N ASN A 141 8.18 -15.98 11.46
CA ASN A 141 7.63 -14.87 12.25
C ASN A 141 8.18 -13.50 11.85
N ASN A 142 9.21 -13.47 11.01
CA ASN A 142 9.77 -12.26 10.40
C ASN A 142 8.96 -11.76 9.20
N GLN A 143 7.98 -12.55 8.74
CA GLN A 143 7.03 -12.15 7.71
C GLN A 143 5.70 -11.78 8.37
N LEU A 144 5.31 -10.52 8.33
CA LEU A 144 4.03 -10.06 8.86
C LEU A 144 3.08 -9.84 7.68
N GLY A 145 1.83 -10.28 7.80
CA GLY A 145 0.86 -10.16 6.72
C GLY A 145 1.14 -11.16 5.60
N SER A 146 1.18 -10.67 4.36
CA SER A 146 1.34 -11.50 3.17
C SER A 146 2.64 -12.29 3.25
N LYS A 147 2.53 -13.62 3.06
CA LYS A 147 3.67 -14.56 3.02
C LYS A 147 4.24 -14.76 1.62
N SER A 148 3.68 -14.06 0.64
CA SER A 148 4.10 -14.11 -0.76
C SER A 148 4.57 -12.73 -1.20
N LEU A 149 5.83 -12.66 -1.63
CA LEU A 149 6.41 -11.46 -2.21
C LEU A 149 6.00 -11.36 -3.69
N PRO A 150 5.40 -10.24 -4.14
CA PRO A 150 5.09 -10.05 -5.55
C PRO A 150 6.35 -9.95 -6.40
N ASN A 151 6.24 -10.20 -7.71
CA ASN A 151 7.34 -9.96 -8.64
C ASN A 151 7.51 -8.47 -8.93
N THR A 152 8.63 -8.10 -9.57
CA THR A 152 8.85 -6.77 -10.12
C THR A 152 7.70 -6.38 -11.04
N LYS A 153 7.18 -5.16 -10.91
CA LYS A 153 5.97 -4.61 -11.56
C LYS A 153 4.63 -5.20 -11.10
N GLU A 154 4.62 -6.13 -10.15
CA GLU A 154 3.40 -6.75 -9.61
C GLU A 154 3.10 -6.32 -8.17
N GLY A 155 3.78 -5.29 -7.69
CA GLY A 155 3.59 -4.73 -6.36
C GLY A 155 4.38 -3.44 -6.17
N ILE A 156 4.22 -2.89 -4.97
CA ILE A 156 4.96 -1.72 -4.50
C ILE A 156 5.83 -2.15 -3.33
N PHE A 157 7.08 -1.74 -3.33
CA PHE A 157 8.09 -2.10 -2.35
C PHE A 157 8.67 -0.82 -1.74
N TYR A 158 8.87 -0.83 -0.44
CA TYR A 158 9.54 0.22 0.30
C TYR A 158 10.49 -0.43 1.31
N THR A 159 11.77 -0.08 1.22
CA THR A 159 12.80 -0.58 2.13
C THR A 159 13.25 0.52 3.08
N LEU A 160 13.54 0.13 4.31
CA LEU A 160 14.12 1.00 5.33
C LEU A 160 15.04 0.18 6.25
N THR A 161 15.95 0.87 6.90
CA THR A 161 16.86 0.29 7.88
C THR A 161 16.80 1.12 9.15
N PHE A 162 16.67 0.49 10.31
CA PHE A 162 16.74 1.16 11.61
C PHE A 162 17.61 0.35 12.59
N SER A 163 18.08 1.01 13.65
CA SER A 163 18.93 0.39 14.66
C SER A 163 18.31 0.51 16.05
N VAL A 164 18.02 -0.62 16.68
CA VAL A 164 17.56 -0.74 18.06
C VAL A 164 18.80 -0.88 18.96
N TYR A 165 18.97 0.03 19.91
CA TYR A 165 20.07 0.04 20.87
C TYR A 165 19.67 -0.57 22.21
#